data_AF-A0A3D3UTH2-F1
#
_entry.id   AF-A0A3D3UTH2-F1
#
_cell.length_a   1.000
_cell.length_b   1.000
_cell.length_c   1.000
_cell.angle_alpha   90.00
_cell.angle_beta   90.00
_cell.angle_gamma   90.00
#
_symmetry.space_group_name_H-M   'P 1'
#
loop_
_entity.id
_entity.type
_entity.pdbx_description
1 polymer ?
#
loop_
_entity_poly.entity_id
_entity_poly.type
_entity_poly.pdbx_seq_one_letter_code
_entity_poly.pdbx_strand_id
1 'polypeptide(L)'
;MSHEEKMRYFQQLAEEQRKAMEQQESIAMQQALGADDQQWKVIEPRLKKVKRYREQAFIGTKPPFQSNFSSFSTGPGGTQGFGGGFGGGFQFQAGGSMQGGTMVPNSTGRQDFDGSLSDGEVICEELERLLYDPQTTPVQVSQKLDALRKAREKARRQWVAAQQQFREVLDFRQQARLVMMGLLD
;
A
#
# COMPACT_ATOMS: atom_id res chain seq x y z
N MET A 1 13.73 -2.42 -31.38
CA MET A 1 13.90 -2.51 -29.91
C MET A 1 13.92 -3.96 -29.50
N SER A 2 15.01 -4.39 -28.87
CA SER A 2 15.17 -5.68 -28.20
C SER A 2 14.16 -5.82 -27.04
N HIS A 3 13.86 -7.06 -26.64
CA HIS A 3 13.00 -7.35 -25.48
C HIS A 3 13.55 -6.72 -24.19
N GLU A 4 14.87 -6.71 -24.01
CA GLU A 4 15.54 -6.08 -22.88
C GLU A 4 15.40 -4.56 -22.86
N GLU A 5 15.47 -3.91 -24.02
CA GLU A 5 15.28 -2.47 -24.14
C GLU A 5 13.83 -2.07 -23.83
N LYS A 6 12.86 -2.88 -24.28
CA LYS A 6 11.44 -2.69 -23.94
C LYS A 6 11.21 -2.84 -22.44
N MET A 7 11.81 -3.85 -21.80
CA MET A 7 11.70 -4.06 -20.35
C MET A 7 12.28 -2.88 -19.56
N ARG A 8 13.47 -2.39 -19.93
CA ARG A 8 14.07 -1.20 -19.29
C ARG A 8 13.23 0.06 -19.51
N TYR A 9 12.67 0.24 -20.70
CA TYR A 9 11.78 1.37 -21.00
C TYR A 9 10.50 1.32 -20.16
N PHE A 10 9.83 0.16 -20.09
CA PHE A 10 8.66 -0.02 -19.23
C PHE A 10 8.99 0.15 -17.75
N GLN A 11 10.18 -0.29 -17.32
CA GLN A 11 10.65 -0.10 -15.96
C GLN A 11 10.83 1.38 -15.64
N GLN A 12 11.51 2.14 -16.51
CA GLN A 12 11.67 3.59 -16.36
C GLN A 12 10.33 4.32 -16.36
N LEU A 13 9.43 3.95 -17.27
CA LEU A 13 8.10 4.54 -17.34
C LEU A 13 7.29 4.25 -16.06
N ALA A 14 7.38 3.03 -15.53
CA ALA A 14 6.72 2.67 -14.28
C ALA A 14 7.34 3.39 -13.07
N GLU A 15 8.66 3.60 -13.05
CA GLU A 15 9.34 4.40 -12.03
C GLU A 15 8.94 5.89 -12.11
N GLU A 16 8.86 6.45 -13.30
CA GLU A 16 8.43 7.83 -13.52
C GLU A 16 6.98 8.04 -13.09
N GLN A 17 6.08 7.13 -13.50
CA GLN A 17 4.69 7.17 -13.05
C GLN A 17 4.56 6.99 -11.54
N ARG A 18 5.38 6.14 -10.92
CA ARG A 18 5.42 5.99 -9.46
C ARG A 18 5.85 7.28 -8.78
N LYS A 19 6.94 7.89 -9.22
CA LYS A 19 7.41 9.18 -8.67
C LYS A 19 6.36 10.29 -8.84
N ALA A 20 5.70 10.33 -9.99
CA ALA A 20 4.63 11.30 -10.24
C ALA A 20 3.42 11.06 -9.32
N MET A 21 2.99 9.81 -9.14
CA MET A 21 1.91 9.46 -8.21
C MET A 21 2.29 9.77 -6.76
N GLU A 22 3.52 9.48 -6.34
CA GLU A 22 4.01 9.78 -5.00
C GLU A 22 4.07 11.28 -4.73
N GLN A 23 4.53 12.07 -5.70
CA GLN A 23 4.52 13.53 -5.60
C GLN A 23 3.09 14.06 -5.54
N GLN A 24 2.18 13.50 -6.33
CA GLN A 24 0.79 13.88 -6.30
C GLN A 24 0.14 13.56 -4.95
N GLU A 25 0.41 12.36 -4.41
CA GLU A 25 -0.08 11.95 -3.08
C GLU A 25 0.51 12.82 -1.97
N SER A 26 1.80 13.16 -2.05
CA SER A 26 2.48 14.00 -1.06
C SER A 26 1.91 15.42 -1.05
N ILE A 27 1.72 16.03 -2.22
CA ILE A 27 1.10 17.35 -2.36
C ILE A 27 -0.34 17.33 -1.86
N ALA A 28 -1.14 16.34 -2.26
CA ALA A 28 -2.53 16.20 -1.82
C ALA A 28 -2.62 16.06 -0.30
N MET A 29 -1.71 15.30 0.29
CA MET A 29 -1.63 15.11 1.73
C MET A 29 -1.16 16.36 2.47
N GLN A 30 -0.17 17.07 1.96
CA GLN A 30 0.29 18.35 2.51
C GLN A 30 -0.86 19.36 2.53
N GLN A 31 -1.61 19.48 1.43
CA GLN A 31 -2.80 20.32 1.31
C GLN A 31 -3.91 19.89 2.27
N ALA A 32 -4.18 18.59 2.37
CA ALA A 32 -5.20 18.06 3.27
C ALA A 32 -4.88 18.36 4.73
N LEU A 33 -3.59 18.27 5.13
CA LEU A 33 -3.12 18.62 6.47
C LEU A 33 -2.95 20.14 6.66
N GLY A 34 -2.94 20.92 5.59
CA GLY A 34 -2.68 22.37 5.63
C GLY A 34 -1.31 22.68 6.24
N ALA A 35 -0.33 21.80 6.01
CA ALA A 35 1.02 21.94 6.54
C ALA A 35 1.86 22.85 5.64
N ASP A 36 2.57 23.80 6.24
CA ASP A 36 3.57 24.58 5.51
C ASP A 36 4.80 23.72 5.16
N ASP A 37 5.71 24.24 4.35
CA ASP A 37 6.89 23.48 3.89
C ASP A 37 7.85 23.09 5.04
N GLN A 38 7.89 23.87 6.13
CA GLN A 38 8.77 23.59 7.27
C GLN A 38 8.19 22.48 8.14
N GLN A 39 6.89 22.53 8.41
CA GLN A 39 6.11 21.48 9.05
C GLN A 39 6.14 20.20 8.21
N TRP A 40 5.96 20.33 6.90
CA TRP A 40 5.91 19.19 5.98
C TRP A 40 7.22 18.39 6.00
N LYS A 41 8.39 19.05 6.06
CA LYS A 41 9.69 18.37 6.21
C LYS A 41 9.78 17.46 7.44
N VAL A 42 9.04 17.78 8.52
CA VAL A 42 9.00 16.96 9.74
C VAL A 42 7.88 15.92 9.68
N ILE A 43 6.74 16.28 9.10
CA ILE A 43 5.53 15.46 9.00
C ILE A 43 5.71 14.32 7.99
N GLU A 44 6.23 14.62 6.80
CA GLU A 44 6.38 13.66 5.70
C GLU A 44 7.10 12.35 6.10
N PRO A 45 8.31 12.38 6.68
CA PRO A 45 9.02 11.15 7.02
C PRO A 45 8.29 10.32 8.08
N ARG A 46 7.63 10.97 9.06
CA ARG A 46 6.85 10.27 10.09
C ARG A 46 5.56 9.68 9.51
N LEU A 47 4.90 10.40 8.62
CA LEU A 47 3.71 9.93 7.91
C LEU A 47 4.01 8.70 7.04
N LYS A 48 5.10 8.73 6.25
CA LYS A 48 5.54 7.58 5.45
C LYS A 48 5.78 6.35 6.33
N LYS A 49 6.42 6.55 7.49
CA LYS A 49 6.65 5.48 8.47
C LYS A 49 5.34 4.90 9.02
N VAL A 50 4.37 5.75 9.37
CA VAL A 50 3.04 5.32 9.83
C VAL A 50 2.31 4.51 8.75
N LYS A 51 2.29 5.01 7.51
CA LYS A 51 1.68 4.31 6.36
C LYS A 51 2.33 2.95 6.11
N ARG A 52 3.66 2.87 6.13
CA ARG A 52 4.41 1.63 5.91
C ARG A 52 4.16 0.59 7.00
N TYR A 53 4.19 0.97 8.29
CA TYR A 53 3.87 0.01 9.36
C TYR A 53 2.40 -0.41 9.34
N ARG A 54 1.48 0.47 8.94
CA ARG A 54 0.09 0.10 8.70
C ARG A 54 0.00 -0.95 7.59
N GLU A 55 0.64 -0.70 6.44
CA GLU A 55 0.69 -1.67 5.34
C GLU A 55 1.24 -3.04 5.80
N GLN A 56 2.36 -3.05 6.53
CA GLN A 56 2.95 -4.28 7.07
C GLN A 56 2.06 -4.97 8.12
N ALA A 57 1.35 -4.20 8.94
CA ALA A 57 0.41 -4.73 9.94
C ALA A 57 -0.80 -5.43 9.31
N PHE A 58 -1.17 -5.01 8.10
CA PHE A 58 -2.30 -5.52 7.32
C PHE A 58 -1.86 -6.27 6.06
N ILE A 59 -0.59 -6.64 5.97
CA ILE A 59 -0.05 -7.29 4.78
C ILE A 59 -0.78 -8.59 4.47
N GLY A 60 -1.11 -8.83 3.19
CA GLY A 60 -1.86 -10.02 2.77
C GLY A 60 -3.30 -10.09 3.30
N THR A 61 -3.80 -9.01 3.91
CA THR A 61 -5.24 -8.85 4.18
C THR A 61 -5.79 -7.83 3.20
N LYS A 62 -6.89 -8.16 2.49
CA LYS A 62 -7.67 -7.10 1.86
C LYS A 62 -8.17 -6.19 3.00
N PRO A 63 -8.03 -4.86 2.91
CA PRO A 63 -8.52 -3.99 3.95
C PRO A 63 -10.00 -4.34 4.22
N PRO A 64 -10.37 -4.73 5.45
CA PRO A 64 -11.66 -5.36 5.76
C PRO A 64 -12.86 -4.43 5.51
N PHE A 65 -12.58 -3.16 5.28
CA PHE A 65 -13.48 -2.15 4.79
C PHE A 65 -12.64 -1.32 3.82
N GLN A 66 -13.15 -0.99 2.63
CA GLN A 66 -12.56 0.05 1.79
C GLN A 66 -12.27 1.24 2.70
N SER A 67 -11.01 1.42 3.10
CA SER A 67 -10.62 2.58 3.86
C SER A 67 -10.88 3.73 2.90
N ASN A 68 -11.71 4.69 3.29
CA ASN A 68 -12.11 5.84 2.46
C ASN A 68 -10.91 6.59 1.83
N PHE A 69 -9.67 6.28 2.21
CA PHE A 69 -8.44 6.71 1.55
C PHE A 69 -8.38 6.42 0.04
N SER A 70 -8.85 5.26 -0.43
CA SER A 70 -8.92 4.96 -1.87
C SER A 70 -10.03 5.73 -2.60
N SER A 71 -10.84 6.52 -1.88
CA SER A 71 -11.91 7.36 -2.42
C SER A 71 -11.55 8.86 -2.48
N PHE A 72 -10.39 9.28 -1.98
CA PHE A 72 -9.92 10.67 -2.11
C PHE A 72 -9.02 10.89 -3.34
N SER A 73 -8.73 9.84 -4.12
CA SER A 73 -7.83 9.86 -5.28
C SER A 73 -8.56 9.77 -6.63
N THR A 74 -9.78 10.29 -6.72
CA THR A 74 -10.43 10.49 -8.03
C THR A 74 -10.85 11.94 -8.10
N GLY A 75 -10.32 12.66 -9.09
CA GLY A 75 -10.46 14.10 -9.27
C GLY A 75 -11.92 14.59 -9.37
N PRO A 76 -12.11 15.90 -9.61
CA PRO A 76 -13.43 16.51 -9.57
C PRO A 76 -14.31 15.97 -10.71
N GLY A 77 -15.15 15.00 -10.37
CA GLY A 77 -16.02 14.26 -11.28
C GLY A 77 -16.54 13.01 -10.59
N GLY A 78 -17.21 13.18 -9.44
CA GLY A 78 -17.70 12.09 -8.61
C GLY A 78 -18.68 11.18 -9.34
N THR A 79 -18.39 9.89 -9.35
CA THR A 79 -19.37 8.83 -9.59
C THR A 79 -19.63 8.08 -8.29
N GLN A 80 -20.79 8.39 -7.75
CA GLN A 80 -21.62 7.59 -6.88
C GLN A 80 -21.45 6.08 -7.15
N GLY A 81 -21.04 5.33 -6.13
CA GLY A 81 -20.85 3.89 -6.24
C GLY A 81 -20.59 3.22 -4.89
N PHE A 82 -21.63 3.16 -4.05
CA PHE A 82 -21.69 2.13 -3.00
C PHE A 82 -21.95 0.79 -3.71
N GLY A 83 -20.96 -0.11 -3.71
CA GLY A 83 -21.05 -1.43 -4.33
C GLY A 83 -19.97 -2.33 -3.76
N GLY A 84 -20.39 -3.25 -2.88
CA GLY A 84 -19.49 -4.07 -2.07
C GLY A 84 -18.83 -5.23 -2.82
N GLY A 85 -18.03 -5.96 -2.04
CA GLY A 85 -17.80 -7.39 -2.26
C GLY A 85 -16.64 -7.75 -3.18
N PHE A 86 -15.84 -8.70 -2.70
CA PHE A 86 -14.86 -9.44 -3.47
C PHE A 86 -15.43 -9.94 -4.82
N GLY A 87 -14.79 -9.54 -5.91
CA GLY A 87 -14.95 -10.17 -7.22
C GLY A 87 -13.80 -9.75 -8.11
N GLY A 88 -12.99 -10.71 -8.57
CA GLY A 88 -12.12 -10.49 -9.71
C GLY A 88 -12.95 -9.98 -10.89
N GLY A 89 -12.48 -8.93 -11.55
CA GLY A 89 -13.22 -8.32 -12.64
C GLY A 89 -12.86 -6.87 -12.83
N PHE A 90 -11.74 -6.64 -13.52
CA PHE A 90 -11.51 -5.37 -14.20
C PHE A 90 -12.64 -5.15 -15.20
N GLN A 91 -13.51 -4.16 -14.98
CA GLN A 91 -14.43 -3.68 -16.02
C GLN A 91 -14.00 -2.28 -16.46
N PHE A 92 -12.91 -2.22 -17.22
CA PHE A 92 -12.71 -1.13 -18.17
C PHE A 92 -13.64 -1.39 -19.35
N GLN A 93 -14.74 -0.65 -19.42
CA GLN A 93 -15.57 -0.60 -20.62
C GLN A 93 -14.93 0.39 -21.61
N ALA A 94 -13.88 -0.07 -22.29
CA ALA A 94 -13.39 0.52 -23.53
C ALA A 94 -12.77 -0.62 -24.36
N GLY A 95 -13.43 -0.95 -25.47
CA GLY A 95 -13.18 -2.15 -26.27
C GLY A 95 -11.72 -2.32 -26.72
N GLY A 96 -11.24 -3.55 -26.61
CA GLY A 96 -9.93 -3.97 -27.10
C GLY A 96 -9.55 -5.32 -26.52
N SER A 97 -9.78 -6.38 -27.28
CA SER A 97 -9.37 -7.75 -26.98
C SER A 97 -7.87 -7.86 -26.70
N MET A 98 -7.48 -8.25 -25.48
CA MET A 98 -6.15 -8.82 -25.22
C MET A 98 -6.27 -10.09 -24.38
N GLN A 99 -5.97 -11.18 -25.06
CA GLN A 99 -5.83 -12.55 -24.60
C GLN A 99 -4.39 -12.73 -24.07
N GLY A 100 -4.24 -13.36 -22.91
CA GLY A 100 -3.00 -14.02 -22.50
C GLY A 100 -1.89 -13.11 -21.96
N GLY A 101 -1.97 -12.81 -20.66
CA GLY A 101 -0.84 -12.34 -19.88
C GLY A 101 -1.19 -12.47 -18.41
N THR A 102 -0.53 -13.36 -17.69
CA THR A 102 -0.61 -13.45 -16.23
C THR A 102 -0.22 -12.09 -15.65
N MET A 103 -1.23 -11.28 -15.31
CA MET A 103 -1.02 -10.09 -14.51
C MET A 103 -0.55 -10.56 -13.13
N VAL A 104 0.77 -10.51 -12.93
CA VAL A 104 1.37 -10.47 -11.61
C VAL A 104 0.61 -9.37 -10.85
N PRO A 105 0.04 -9.64 -9.66
CA PRO A 105 -0.64 -8.61 -8.92
C PRO A 105 0.40 -7.55 -8.61
N ASN A 106 0.33 -6.42 -9.30
CA ASN A 106 1.14 -5.25 -9.00
C ASN A 106 0.78 -4.86 -7.57
N SER A 107 1.67 -5.19 -6.64
CA SER A 107 1.60 -4.84 -5.23
C SER A 107 1.33 -3.35 -5.14
N THR A 108 0.09 -3.01 -4.82
CA THR A 108 -0.37 -1.64 -4.63
C THR A 108 0.39 -1.08 -3.43
N GLY A 109 1.30 -0.14 -3.66
CA GLY A 109 1.85 0.71 -2.60
C GLY A 109 3.21 0.30 -2.00
N ARG A 110 4.07 -0.44 -2.69
CA ARG A 110 5.46 -0.66 -2.25
C ARG A 110 6.23 0.68 -2.20
N GLN A 111 6.17 1.36 -1.05
CA GLN A 111 7.07 2.45 -0.70
C GLN A 111 8.27 1.88 0.07
N ASP A 112 9.44 2.12 -0.51
CA ASP A 112 10.75 1.73 -0.01
C ASP A 112 11.12 2.58 1.23
N PHE A 113 11.42 1.90 2.32
CA PHE A 113 12.24 2.44 3.40
C PHE A 113 13.50 1.57 3.39
N ASP A 114 14.41 1.88 2.45
CA ASP A 114 15.31 0.90 1.80
C ASP A 114 14.49 -0.09 0.95
N GLY A 115 14.82 -0.31 -0.33
CA GLY A 115 14.07 -1.18 -1.24
C GLY A 115 14.04 -2.67 -0.88
N SER A 116 14.21 -3.00 0.39
CA SER A 116 14.10 -4.32 0.97
C SER A 116 12.65 -4.67 1.31
N LEU A 117 12.34 -5.93 1.03
CA LEU A 117 11.10 -6.55 1.45
C LEU A 117 11.06 -6.61 2.98
N SER A 118 9.96 -6.17 3.57
CA SER A 118 9.69 -6.44 4.98
C SER A 118 9.57 -7.94 5.22
N ASP A 119 9.88 -8.39 6.44
CA ASP A 119 9.75 -9.79 6.86
C ASP A 119 8.39 -10.38 6.44
N GLY A 120 7.31 -9.60 6.57
CA GLY A 120 5.96 -10.00 6.18
C GLY A 120 5.77 -10.17 4.67
N GLU A 121 6.40 -9.33 3.84
CA GLU A 121 6.33 -9.42 2.38
C GLU A 121 7.03 -10.67 1.89
N VAL A 122 8.22 -10.96 2.43
CA VAL A 122 8.95 -12.20 2.14
C VAL A 122 8.11 -13.42 2.53
N ILE A 123 7.51 -13.42 3.73
CA ILE A 123 6.67 -14.54 4.19
C ILE A 123 5.44 -14.71 3.28
N CYS A 124 4.82 -13.64 2.80
CA CYS A 124 3.71 -13.71 1.86
C CYS A 124 4.14 -14.32 0.52
N GLU A 125 5.25 -13.87 -0.07
CA GLU A 125 5.78 -14.43 -1.32
C GLU A 125 6.14 -15.92 -1.17
N GLU A 126 6.74 -16.31 -0.05
CA GLU A 126 7.05 -17.70 0.26
C GLU A 126 5.79 -18.56 0.46
N LEU A 127 4.78 -18.02 1.15
CA LEU A 127 3.51 -18.71 1.35
C LEU A 127 2.80 -18.92 0.01
N GLU A 128 2.78 -17.91 -0.86
CA GLU A 128 2.23 -18.06 -2.22
C GLU A 128 2.95 -19.17 -2.99
N ARG A 129 4.29 -19.20 -2.96
CA ARG A 129 5.08 -20.26 -3.61
C ARG A 129 4.73 -21.64 -3.05
N LEU A 130 4.59 -21.79 -1.74
CA LEU A 130 4.17 -23.06 -1.13
C LEU A 130 2.77 -23.46 -1.58
N LEU A 131 1.84 -22.53 -1.71
CA LEU A 131 0.48 -22.83 -2.18
C LEU A 131 0.43 -23.25 -3.65
N TYR A 132 1.41 -22.83 -4.47
CA TYR A 132 1.55 -23.29 -5.86
C TYR A 132 2.22 -24.67 -5.99
N ASP A 133 2.97 -25.13 -4.97
CA ASP A 133 3.63 -26.43 -4.99
C ASP A 133 2.66 -27.56 -4.57
N PRO A 134 2.38 -28.55 -5.45
CA PRO A 134 1.50 -29.67 -5.14
C PRO A 134 2.00 -30.59 -4.01
N GLN A 135 3.30 -30.55 -3.68
CA GLN A 135 3.91 -31.38 -2.63
C GLN A 135 3.91 -30.72 -1.26
N THR A 136 3.40 -29.49 -1.16
CA THR A 136 3.37 -28.76 0.11
C THR A 136 2.56 -29.48 1.16
N THR A 137 3.17 -29.66 2.34
CA THR A 137 2.51 -30.30 3.47
C THR A 137 1.71 -29.29 4.30
N PRO A 138 0.62 -29.73 4.97
CA PRO A 138 -0.14 -28.87 5.87
C PRO A 138 0.70 -28.22 6.98
N VAL A 139 1.75 -28.92 7.43
CA VAL A 139 2.68 -28.43 8.47
C VAL A 139 3.49 -27.23 7.97
N GLN A 140 3.99 -27.27 6.73
CA GLN A 140 4.74 -26.16 6.13
C GLN A 140 3.86 -24.90 5.99
N VAL A 141 2.61 -25.08 5.55
CA VAL A 141 1.63 -23.97 5.45
C VAL A 141 1.35 -23.39 6.83
N SER A 142 1.08 -24.24 7.83
CA SER A 142 0.83 -23.79 9.21
C SER A 142 1.99 -22.97 9.77
N GLN A 143 3.23 -23.44 9.59
CA GLN A 143 4.42 -22.74 10.06
C GLN A 143 4.56 -21.34 9.43
N LYS A 144 4.33 -21.21 8.11
CA LYS A 144 4.38 -19.90 7.44
C LYS A 144 3.24 -18.98 7.86
N LEU A 145 2.04 -19.51 8.09
CA LEU A 145 0.93 -18.73 8.63
C LEU A 145 1.24 -18.19 10.04
N ASP A 146 1.87 -18.99 10.90
CA ASP A 146 2.30 -18.55 12.23
C ASP A 146 3.40 -17.48 12.16
N ALA A 147 4.36 -17.63 11.24
CA ALA A 147 5.35 -16.60 10.96
C ALA A 147 4.69 -15.30 10.50
N LEU A 148 3.71 -15.37 9.59
CA LEU A 148 2.98 -14.22 9.09
C LEU A 148 2.20 -13.50 10.20
N ARG A 149 1.55 -14.25 11.11
CA ARG A 149 0.86 -13.70 12.28
C ARG A 149 1.83 -12.91 13.16
N LYS A 150 3.00 -13.47 13.46
CA LYS A 150 4.04 -12.80 14.26
C LYS A 150 4.59 -11.54 13.59
N ALA A 151 4.82 -11.59 12.27
CA ALA A 151 5.25 -10.43 11.50
C ALA A 151 4.22 -9.29 11.55
N ARG A 152 2.93 -9.61 11.35
CA ARG A 152 1.83 -8.64 11.48
C ARG A 152 1.75 -8.04 12.89
N GLU A 153 1.91 -8.85 13.93
CA GLU A 153 1.89 -8.36 15.31
C GLU A 153 3.05 -7.40 15.61
N LYS A 154 4.27 -7.74 15.17
CA LYS A 154 5.45 -6.86 15.26
C LYS A 154 5.18 -5.53 14.55
N ALA A 155 4.65 -5.57 13.33
CA ALA A 155 4.32 -4.37 12.57
C ALA A 155 3.21 -3.53 13.25
N ARG A 156 2.19 -4.16 13.86
CA ARG A 156 1.16 -3.44 14.63
C ARG A 156 1.76 -2.68 15.81
N ARG A 157 2.68 -3.29 16.56
CA ARG A 157 3.37 -2.61 17.68
C ARG A 157 4.19 -1.42 17.18
N GLN A 158 4.90 -1.59 16.07
CA GLN A 158 5.65 -0.51 15.44
C GLN A 158 4.74 0.59 14.89
N TRP A 159 3.57 0.23 14.35
CA TRP A 159 2.58 1.18 13.88
C TRP A 159 2.05 2.04 15.03
N VAL A 160 1.62 1.44 16.15
CA VAL A 160 1.16 2.17 17.33
C VAL A 160 2.23 3.11 17.88
N ALA A 161 3.48 2.64 17.98
CA ALA A 161 4.60 3.47 18.41
C ALA A 161 4.87 4.64 17.44
N ALA A 162 4.82 4.39 16.13
CA ALA A 162 4.99 5.44 15.12
C ALA A 162 3.83 6.45 15.15
N GLN A 163 2.59 6.01 15.39
CA GLN A 163 1.45 6.90 15.56
C GLN A 163 1.63 7.81 16.79
N GLN A 164 2.10 7.27 17.92
CA GLN A 164 2.38 8.07 19.12
C GLN A 164 3.44 9.14 18.84
N GLN A 165 4.58 8.75 18.27
CA GLN A 165 5.63 9.70 17.87
C GLN A 165 5.12 10.72 16.86
N PHE A 166 4.23 10.32 15.96
CA PHE A 166 3.68 11.24 14.97
C PHE A 166 2.77 12.30 15.60
N ARG A 167 1.98 11.94 16.62
CA ARG A 167 1.13 12.90 17.36
C ARG A 167 1.93 14.03 18.01
N GLU A 168 3.16 13.80 18.44
CA GLU A 168 4.02 14.81 19.08
C GLU A 168 4.39 16.00 18.16
N VAL A 169 4.33 15.82 16.85
CA VAL A 169 4.70 16.85 15.87
C VAL A 169 3.50 17.46 15.14
N LEU A 170 2.29 17.01 15.46
CA LEU A 170 1.07 17.41 14.78
C LEU A 170 0.24 18.33 15.68
N ASP A 171 -0.40 19.32 15.07
CA ASP A 171 -1.45 20.07 15.76
C ASP A 171 -2.75 19.26 15.86
N PHE A 172 -3.68 19.71 16.71
CA PHE A 172 -4.96 19.01 16.93
C PHE A 172 -5.82 18.90 15.66
N ARG A 173 -5.74 19.85 14.73
CA ARG A 173 -6.50 19.83 13.47
C ARG A 173 -5.95 18.79 12.51
N GLN A 174 -4.63 18.69 12.42
CA GLN A 174 -3.91 17.68 11.65
C GLN A 174 -4.16 16.28 12.23
N GLN A 175 -4.12 16.13 13.55
CA GLN A 175 -4.47 14.87 14.22
C GLN A 175 -5.90 14.43 13.89
N ALA A 176 -6.89 15.31 14.03
CA ALA A 176 -8.29 15.00 13.70
C ALA A 176 -8.46 14.58 12.23
N ARG A 177 -7.76 15.25 11.30
CA ARG A 177 -7.77 14.87 9.88
C ARG A 177 -7.20 13.48 9.65
N LEU A 178 -6.09 13.14 10.31
CA LEU A 178 -5.46 11.83 10.17
C LEU A 178 -6.28 10.70 10.84
N VAL A 179 -7.00 10.99 11.91
CA VAL A 179 -8.00 10.07 12.50
C VAL A 179 -9.13 9.82 11.51
N MET A 180 -9.70 10.87 10.91
CA MET A 180 -10.73 10.76 9.88
C MET A 180 -10.25 9.98 8.63
N MET A 181 -8.95 10.03 8.32
CA MET A 181 -8.33 9.25 7.24
C MET A 181 -8.02 7.79 7.63
N GLY A 182 -8.22 7.40 8.90
CA GLY A 182 -7.89 6.07 9.42
C GLY A 182 -6.39 5.78 9.51
N LEU A 183 -5.58 6.82 9.68
CA LEU A 183 -4.11 6.72 9.85
C LEU A 183 -3.69 6.88 11.32
N LEU A 184 -4.51 7.55 12.12
CA LEU A 184 -4.40 7.66 13.57
C LEU A 184 -5.68 7.14 14.23
N ASP A 185 -5.58 6.81 15.52
CA ASP A 185 -6.71 6.52 16.42
C ASP A 185 -7.04 7.71 17.32
#